data_AF-A0A645AJX8-F1
#
_entry.id   AF-A0A645AJX8-F1
#
_cell.length_a   1.000
_cell.length_b   1.000
_cell.length_c   1.000
_cell.angle_alpha   90.00
_cell.angle_beta   90.00
_cell.angle_gamma   90.00
#
_symmetry.space_group_name_H-M   'P 1'
#
loop_
_entity.id
_entity.type
_entity.pdbx_description
1 polymer ?
#
loop_
_entity_poly.entity_id
_entity_poly.type
_entity_poly.pdbx_seq_one_letter_code
_entity_poly.pdbx_strand_id
1 'polypeptide(L)'
;MRSSETCWIETAFVRASCPDPGARATSLPQVGLSNDRYGRDVLDPRAARNRRPQTKDIPMRLGMVVEDPGSGFVGEIMGWENGLVVLEDRRGKRRSFPVGPGFWLDGKPVALRIPPRTGSTRRYTASGARAVPEGKAKVALPSRIYVEGRHDAELVEKIWGGDLRHVGVVVEYLGGIDDLVAIVAEFQPEPGRRLGVLVDHLVSGSKETRIAQQVAHGGYGDVVQITGHRFIDIWQAIKPEVIGIKAWPQVPRDVDFKKGTLAALGLPHSDQTDIAHAWQSMLGRVHTFRDLDPDFNREVEKLIDFVTQDHLDEIG
;
A
#
# COMPACT_ATOMS: atom_id res chain seq x y z
N MET A 1 -48.76 3.54 35.57
CA MET A 1 -49.42 4.00 36.81
C MET A 1 -48.62 3.45 37.99
N ARG A 2 -47.91 4.34 38.73
CA ARG A 2 -47.40 4.24 40.13
C ARG A 2 -46.45 3.06 40.46
N SER A 3 -45.40 3.15 41.27
CA SER A 3 -44.84 4.11 42.24
C SER A 3 -43.38 3.64 42.48
N SER A 4 -42.33 4.46 42.50
CA SER A 4 -41.91 5.43 43.55
C SER A 4 -41.62 4.73 44.90
N GLU A 5 -40.35 4.68 45.33
CA GLU A 5 -39.73 5.39 46.49
C GLU A 5 -39.13 4.31 47.44
N THR A 6 -38.10 4.46 48.29
CA THR A 6 -37.30 5.55 48.88
C THR A 6 -36.08 4.86 49.53
N CYS A 7 -34.83 5.33 49.36
CA CYS A 7 -34.04 6.21 50.25
C CYS A 7 -34.10 5.92 51.78
N TRP A 8 -32.94 5.56 52.36
CA TRP A 8 -32.49 5.86 53.74
C TRP A 8 -30.95 6.07 53.63
N ILE A 9 -30.38 7.28 53.87
CA ILE A 9 -30.04 7.91 55.18
C ILE A 9 -28.86 7.14 55.83
N GLU A 10 -27.75 7.67 56.35
CA GLU A 10 -27.15 8.98 56.70
C GLU A 10 -25.74 8.59 57.24
N THR A 11 -24.65 9.37 57.24
CA THR A 11 -24.34 10.42 58.23
C THR A 11 -23.00 11.07 57.87
N ALA A 12 -22.98 12.40 57.96
CA ALA A 12 -21.84 13.27 57.76
C ALA A 12 -21.00 13.47 59.03
N PHE A 13 -19.74 13.89 58.88
CA PHE A 13 -19.16 14.84 59.83
C PHE A 13 -18.19 15.78 59.13
N VAL A 14 -18.44 17.08 59.31
CA VAL A 14 -17.68 18.23 58.83
C VAL A 14 -17.15 18.98 60.04
N ARG A 15 -15.98 19.63 59.88
CA ARG A 15 -15.51 20.92 60.45
C ARG A 15 -14.03 20.81 60.83
N ALA A 16 -13.20 21.84 60.83
CA ALA A 16 -13.17 23.20 60.28
C ALA A 16 -11.78 23.78 60.59
N SER A 17 -11.42 24.86 59.90
CA SER A 17 -10.09 25.49 59.77
C SER A 17 -9.65 26.46 60.89
N CYS A 18 -8.41 26.98 60.72
CA CYS A 18 -7.81 28.28 61.11
C CYS A 18 -6.82 28.28 62.31
N PRO A 19 -5.97 29.32 62.50
CA PRO A 19 -5.02 29.98 61.56
C PRO A 19 -3.62 30.24 62.20
N ASP A 20 -2.66 30.76 61.42
CA ASP A 20 -1.35 31.32 61.82
C ASP A 20 -1.51 32.69 62.54
N PRO A 21 -0.65 33.11 63.52
CA PRO A 21 0.50 34.01 63.18
C PRO A 21 1.69 34.08 64.19
N GLY A 22 2.84 34.66 63.80
CA GLY A 22 3.74 35.35 64.75
C GLY A 22 5.24 35.44 64.43
N ALA A 23 5.80 36.65 64.37
CA ALA A 23 7.13 37.00 63.84
C ALA A 23 8.35 36.94 64.81
N ARG A 24 9.54 36.69 64.20
CA ARG A 24 10.93 37.23 64.38
C ARG A 24 11.60 37.36 65.78
N ALA A 25 12.85 36.86 65.91
CA ALA A 25 14.10 37.65 66.07
C ALA A 25 15.41 36.81 66.28
N THR A 26 16.38 37.02 65.37
CA THR A 26 17.87 37.16 65.51
C THR A 26 18.79 36.21 66.31
N SER A 27 19.82 35.66 65.64
CA SER A 27 21.24 35.73 66.05
C SER A 27 22.21 35.32 64.90
N LEU A 28 23.48 35.72 65.04
CA LEU A 28 24.48 36.16 64.04
C LEU A 28 25.27 35.07 63.26
N PRO A 29 26.02 35.45 62.19
CA PRO A 29 26.68 34.53 61.25
C PRO A 29 28.13 34.21 61.63
N GLN A 30 28.60 32.98 61.33
CA GLN A 30 30.02 32.65 61.33
C GLN A 30 30.63 32.82 59.94
N VAL A 31 31.68 33.63 59.91
CA VAL A 31 32.56 33.91 58.78
C VAL A 31 33.44 32.70 58.50
N GLY A 32 33.42 32.22 57.27
CA GLY A 32 34.43 31.34 56.69
C GLY A 32 34.85 31.88 55.34
N LEU A 33 35.91 32.69 55.33
CA LEU A 33 36.62 33.13 54.13
C LEU A 33 37.32 31.93 53.49
N SER A 34 36.90 31.52 52.30
CA SER A 34 37.79 30.83 51.35
C SER A 34 37.65 31.49 49.98
N ASN A 35 38.53 32.45 49.78
CA ASN A 35 38.77 33.15 48.52
C ASN A 35 39.56 32.22 47.60
N ASP A 36 38.87 31.30 46.92
CA ASP A 36 39.51 30.46 45.90
C ASP A 36 39.50 31.19 44.55
N ARG A 37 40.61 31.90 44.30
CA ARG A 37 40.88 32.66 43.07
C ARG A 37 41.64 31.86 42.00
N TYR A 38 41.83 30.55 42.19
CA TYR A 38 42.36 29.61 41.19
C TYR A 38 41.83 28.20 41.52
N GLY A 39 40.65 27.81 41.07
CA GLY A 39 40.44 27.45 39.67
C GLY A 39 40.18 25.95 39.57
N ARG A 40 39.01 25.61 39.00
CA ARG A 40 38.52 24.26 38.67
C ARG A 40 39.63 23.21 38.60
N ASP A 41 39.47 22.16 39.40
CA ASP A 41 40.20 20.91 39.25
C ASP A 41 40.16 20.47 37.77
N VAL A 42 41.29 20.65 37.10
CA VAL A 42 41.48 20.34 35.66
C VAL A 42 41.61 18.82 35.45
N LEU A 43 41.61 18.03 36.54
CA LEU A 43 41.71 16.59 36.55
C LEU A 43 40.41 15.89 36.94
N ASP A 44 39.29 16.61 37.16
CA ASP A 44 38.00 15.99 37.47
C ASP A 44 37.50 15.13 36.28
N PRO A 45 37.44 13.79 36.41
CA PRO A 45 37.00 12.88 35.35
C PRO A 45 35.53 13.12 34.93
N ARG A 46 34.74 13.78 35.79
CA ARG A 46 33.33 14.10 35.54
C ARG A 46 33.15 15.35 34.70
N ALA A 47 34.04 16.34 34.83
CA ALA A 47 34.06 17.54 33.98
C ALA A 47 34.42 17.21 32.52
N ALA A 48 35.28 16.22 32.30
CA ALA A 48 35.66 15.74 30.96
C ALA A 48 34.55 14.94 30.26
N ARG A 49 33.67 14.24 31.00
CA ARG A 49 32.54 13.48 30.44
C ARG A 49 31.41 14.38 29.92
N ASN A 50 31.13 15.49 30.59
CA ASN A 50 30.04 16.41 30.21
C ASN A 50 30.35 17.34 29.02
N ARG A 51 31.56 17.27 28.45
CA ARG A 51 31.96 18.05 27.27
C ARG A 51 32.04 17.25 25.96
N ARG A 52 31.70 15.96 25.98
CA ARG A 52 31.70 15.13 24.76
C ARG A 52 30.45 15.46 23.94
N PRO A 53 30.59 15.83 22.65
CA PRO A 53 29.44 16.06 21.79
C PRO A 53 28.58 14.79 21.74
N GLN A 54 27.32 14.89 22.15
CA GLN A 54 26.40 13.76 22.10
C GLN A 54 25.99 13.51 20.64
N THR A 55 26.25 12.30 20.16
CA THR A 55 25.78 11.83 18.86
C THR A 55 24.26 11.82 18.86
N LYS A 56 23.66 12.52 17.89
CA LYS A 56 22.20 12.51 17.69
C LYS A 56 21.82 11.53 16.59
N ASP A 57 20.82 10.71 16.86
CA ASP A 57 20.21 9.86 15.84
C ASP A 57 19.40 10.75 14.89
N ILE A 58 19.73 10.71 13.59
CA ILE A 58 19.06 11.50 12.56
C ILE A 58 18.59 10.56 11.44
N PRO A 59 17.30 10.59 11.07
CA PRO A 59 16.81 9.86 9.90
C PRO A 59 17.42 10.45 8.63
N MET A 60 18.00 9.60 7.78
CA MET A 60 18.56 10.01 6.50
C MET A 60 17.48 10.62 5.59
N ARG A 61 17.85 11.67 4.86
CA ARG A 61 17.04 12.27 3.80
C ARG A 61 17.92 12.48 2.58
N LEU A 62 17.34 12.28 1.40
CA LEU A 62 17.98 12.67 0.14
C LEU A 62 18.27 14.17 0.17
N GLY A 63 19.42 14.59 -0.36
CA GLY A 63 19.84 15.99 -0.31
C GLY A 63 20.58 16.42 0.95
N MET A 64 20.65 15.58 1.98
CA MET A 64 21.46 15.90 3.17
C MET A 64 22.95 15.76 2.87
N VAL A 65 23.73 16.79 3.20
CA VAL A 65 25.19 16.74 3.10
C VAL A 65 25.77 16.28 4.43
N VAL A 66 26.52 15.18 4.41
CA VAL A 66 27.16 14.60 5.59
C VAL A 66 28.64 14.40 5.34
N GLU A 67 29.41 14.49 6.41
CA GLU A 67 30.85 14.25 6.43
C GLU A 67 31.15 12.94 7.15
N ASP A 68 32.02 12.10 6.56
CA ASP A 68 32.66 10.99 7.26
C ASP A 68 34.06 11.43 7.71
N PRO A 69 34.28 11.72 9.00
CA PRO A 69 35.58 12.15 9.53
C PRO A 69 36.65 11.06 9.41
N GLY A 70 36.26 9.78 9.33
CA GLY A 70 37.19 8.66 9.20
C GLY A 70 37.92 8.66 7.85
N SER A 71 37.22 9.05 6.77
CA SER A 71 37.79 9.15 5.43
C SER A 71 37.95 10.59 4.90
N GLY A 72 37.50 11.60 5.66
CA GLY A 72 37.47 13.00 5.26
C GLY A 72 36.53 13.30 4.09
N PHE A 73 35.56 12.42 3.84
CA PHE A 73 34.68 12.52 2.67
C PHE A 73 33.41 13.30 3.02
N VAL A 74 33.14 14.36 2.26
CA VAL A 74 31.93 15.19 2.39
C VAL A 74 31.08 14.99 1.15
N GLY A 75 29.83 14.56 1.32
CA GLY A 75 28.93 14.33 0.19
C GLY A 75 27.45 14.36 0.55
N GLU A 76 26.64 14.56 -0.47
CA GLU A 76 25.18 14.54 -0.42
C GLU A 76 24.67 13.09 -0.41
N ILE A 77 23.69 12.79 0.45
CA ILE A 77 23.00 11.50 0.47
C ILE A 77 22.17 11.37 -0.81
N MET A 78 22.59 10.47 -1.69
CA MET A 78 21.90 10.13 -2.93
C MET A 78 20.95 8.94 -2.77
N GLY A 79 21.13 8.16 -1.71
CA GLY A 79 20.32 6.98 -1.42
C GLY A 79 20.95 6.09 -0.37
N TRP A 80 20.26 5.01 -0.04
CA TRP A 80 20.76 3.97 0.85
C TRP A 80 20.24 2.61 0.40
N GLU A 81 21.10 1.60 0.43
CA GLU A 81 20.78 0.23 0.01
C GLU A 81 21.56 -0.76 0.86
N ASN A 82 20.94 -1.88 1.25
CA ASN A 82 21.59 -2.98 1.98
C ASN A 82 22.39 -2.54 3.24
N GLY A 83 21.91 -1.51 3.95
CA GLY A 83 22.57 -0.96 5.13
C GLY A 83 23.77 -0.04 4.84
N LEU A 84 23.97 0.35 3.58
CA LEU A 84 24.95 1.34 3.16
C LEU A 84 24.25 2.64 2.75
N VAL A 85 24.86 3.78 3.06
CA VAL A 85 24.47 5.10 2.52
C VAL A 85 25.41 5.48 1.38
N VAL A 86 24.85 5.96 0.28
CA VAL A 86 25.60 6.42 -0.90
C VAL A 86 25.72 7.94 -0.84
N LEU A 87 26.96 8.41 -0.79
CA LEU A 87 27.30 9.83 -0.76
C LEU A 87 27.94 10.26 -2.08
N GLU A 88 27.55 11.42 -2.60
CA GLU A 88 28.16 12.04 -3.79
C GLU A 88 28.83 13.36 -3.42
N ASP A 89 30.11 13.54 -3.78
CA ASP A 89 30.81 14.80 -3.57
C ASP A 89 30.47 15.85 -4.65
N ARG A 90 30.88 17.09 -4.44
CA ARG A 90 30.70 18.20 -5.40
C ARG A 90 31.38 18.00 -6.77
N ARG A 91 32.23 16.97 -6.92
CA ARG A 91 32.91 16.61 -8.17
C ARG A 91 32.25 15.38 -8.83
N GLY A 92 31.10 14.93 -8.31
CA GLY A 92 30.33 13.80 -8.82
C GLY A 92 30.90 12.43 -8.43
N LYS A 93 31.87 12.36 -7.51
CA LYS A 93 32.43 11.08 -7.05
C LYS A 93 31.51 10.45 -6.01
N ARG A 94 31.08 9.21 -6.25
CA ARG A 94 30.23 8.45 -5.34
C ARG A 94 31.04 7.51 -4.45
N ARG A 95 30.67 7.43 -3.17
CA ARG A 95 31.21 6.46 -2.20
C ARG A 95 30.13 5.96 -1.28
N SER A 96 30.20 4.68 -0.92
CA SER A 96 29.25 4.04 -0.01
C SER A 96 29.87 3.84 1.37
N PHE A 97 29.11 4.11 2.42
CA PHE A 97 29.52 3.97 3.81
C PHE A 97 28.48 3.19 4.61
N PRO A 98 28.86 2.41 5.64
CA PRO A 98 27.89 1.76 6.52
C PRO A 98 26.98 2.77 7.22
N VAL A 99 25.68 2.48 7.26
CA VAL A 99 24.71 3.27 8.03
C VAL A 99 24.98 3.07 9.52
N GLY A 100 25.14 4.17 10.27
CA GLY A 100 25.46 4.08 11.68
C GLY A 100 26.00 5.38 12.29
N PRO A 101 26.55 5.31 13.51
CA PRO A 101 27.27 6.42 14.12
C PRO A 101 28.59 6.70 13.38
N GLY A 102 29.04 7.94 13.39
CA GLY A 102 30.35 8.33 12.85
C GLY A 102 30.31 9.48 11.86
N PHE A 103 29.13 9.86 11.37
CA PHE A 103 28.97 10.97 10.44
C PHE A 103 28.89 12.31 11.17
N TRP A 104 29.25 13.39 10.49
CA TRP A 104 29.05 14.76 10.93
C TRP A 104 28.03 15.45 10.02
N LEU A 105 27.11 16.18 10.63
CA LEU A 105 26.17 17.08 9.96
C LEU A 105 26.42 18.49 10.52
N ASP A 106 26.77 19.44 9.66
CA ASP A 106 27.13 20.81 10.05
C ASP A 106 28.18 20.87 11.19
N GLY A 107 29.19 19.99 11.12
CA GLY A 107 30.27 19.89 12.12
C GLY A 107 29.87 19.25 13.45
N LYS A 108 28.68 18.64 13.55
CA LYS A 108 28.20 17.95 14.76
C LYS A 108 28.09 16.44 14.51
N PRO A 109 28.53 15.59 15.45
CA PRO A 109 28.43 14.15 15.26
C PRO A 109 26.97 13.68 15.29
N VAL A 110 26.63 12.85 14.32
CA VAL A 110 25.31 12.26 14.11
C VAL A 110 25.43 10.76 13.82
N ALA A 111 24.38 10.03 14.16
CA ALA A 111 24.20 8.65 13.76
C ALA A 111 23.09 8.60 12.71
N LEU A 112 23.46 8.22 11.49
CA LEU A 112 22.50 8.09 10.42
C LEU A 112 21.63 6.86 10.67
N ARG A 113 20.31 7.06 10.57
CA ARG A 113 19.31 6.00 10.69
C ARG A 113 18.52 5.92 9.40
N ILE A 114 18.18 4.70 8.98
CA ILE A 114 17.26 4.50 7.86
C ILE A 114 15.91 5.13 8.29
N PRO A 115 15.35 6.07 7.53
CA PRO A 115 14.07 6.66 7.90
C PRO A 115 13.00 5.56 7.94
N PRO A 116 12.05 5.59 8.89
CA PRO A 116 10.89 4.72 8.82
C PRO A 116 10.23 4.95 7.46
N ARG A 117 9.80 3.86 6.80
CA ARG A 117 9.05 3.97 5.55
C ARG A 117 7.77 4.76 5.85
N THR A 118 7.79 6.07 5.65
CA THR A 118 6.57 6.86 5.53
C THR A 118 5.98 6.47 4.19
N GLY A 119 5.27 5.34 4.16
CA GLY A 119 4.30 5.11 3.11
C GLY A 119 3.43 6.36 3.12
N SER A 120 3.36 7.06 1.99
CA SER A 120 2.19 7.87 1.73
C SER A 120 1.02 6.91 1.95
N THR A 121 0.31 7.05 3.06
CA THR A 121 -0.91 6.27 3.29
C THR A 121 -1.89 6.82 2.28
N ARG A 122 -1.79 6.30 1.06
CA ARG A 122 -2.69 6.61 -0.03
C ARG A 122 -4.07 6.35 0.56
N ARG A 123 -4.87 7.39 0.74
CA ARG A 123 -6.18 7.25 1.42
C ARG A 123 -7.09 6.25 0.73
N TYR A 124 -6.81 5.95 -0.54
CA TYR A 124 -7.55 5.03 -1.38
C TYR A 124 -6.64 4.09 -2.17
N THR A 125 -7.08 2.85 -2.39
CA THR A 125 -6.44 1.86 -3.26
C THR A 125 -6.61 2.25 -4.74
N ALA A 126 -6.01 1.48 -5.66
CA ALA A 126 -6.10 1.77 -7.09
C ALA A 126 -7.53 1.62 -7.64
N SER A 127 -8.32 0.71 -7.08
CA SER A 127 -9.76 0.55 -7.32
C SER A 127 -10.62 1.69 -6.74
N GLY A 128 -10.08 2.49 -5.82
CA GLY A 128 -10.81 3.55 -5.13
C GLY A 128 -11.38 3.18 -3.75
N ALA A 129 -11.19 1.95 -3.26
CA ALA A 129 -11.56 1.59 -1.89
C ALA A 129 -10.70 2.35 -0.85
N ARG A 130 -11.19 2.56 0.37
CA ARG A 130 -10.37 3.20 1.42
C ARG A 130 -9.22 2.29 1.79
N ALA A 131 -8.01 2.82 1.81
CA ALA A 131 -6.86 2.04 2.24
C ALA A 131 -6.98 1.77 3.75
N VAL A 132 -7.11 0.49 4.10
CA VAL A 132 -7.04 0.01 5.48
C VAL A 132 -5.56 -0.25 5.79
N PRO A 133 -5.06 0.10 7.00
CA PRO A 133 -3.71 -0.28 7.40
C PRO A 133 -3.49 -1.78 7.19
N GLU A 134 -2.32 -2.18 6.68
CA GLU A 134 -1.98 -3.60 6.48
C GLU A 134 -2.20 -4.36 7.80
N GLY A 135 -3.27 -5.16 7.83
CA GLY A 135 -3.63 -6.02 8.95
C GLY A 135 -2.82 -7.31 8.93
N LYS A 136 -2.99 -8.13 9.97
CA LYS A 136 -2.45 -9.51 9.95
C LYS A 136 -2.98 -10.25 8.73
N ALA A 137 -2.16 -11.10 8.12
CA ALA A 137 -2.55 -11.93 6.98
C ALA A 137 -3.86 -12.67 7.31
N LYS A 138 -4.96 -12.33 6.61
CA LYS A 138 -6.23 -13.05 6.71
C LYS A 138 -6.08 -14.39 5.99
N VAL A 139 -6.80 -15.40 6.47
CA VAL A 139 -6.94 -16.67 5.75
C VAL A 139 -7.63 -16.36 4.43
N ALA A 140 -7.10 -16.90 3.32
CA ALA A 140 -7.72 -16.71 2.02
C ALA A 140 -9.14 -17.29 2.05
N LEU A 141 -10.10 -16.51 1.56
CA LEU A 141 -11.45 -17.02 1.33
C LEU A 141 -11.37 -18.20 0.36
N PRO A 142 -12.27 -19.18 0.52
CA PRO A 142 -12.32 -20.32 -0.38
C PRO A 142 -12.89 -19.90 -1.76
N SER A 143 -13.49 -18.71 -1.86
CA SER A 143 -13.96 -18.12 -3.12
C SER A 143 -12.82 -17.74 -4.07
N ARG A 144 -13.13 -17.75 -5.38
CA ARG A 144 -12.18 -17.46 -6.47
C ARG A 144 -12.81 -16.62 -7.57
N ILE A 145 -11.98 -15.84 -8.26
CA ILE A 145 -12.32 -15.19 -9.53
C ILE A 145 -11.46 -15.81 -10.62
N TYR A 146 -12.06 -16.33 -11.68
CA TYR A 146 -11.36 -16.78 -12.87
C TYR A 146 -11.44 -15.73 -13.96
N VAL A 147 -10.35 -15.54 -14.69
CA VAL A 147 -10.28 -14.64 -15.85
C VAL A 147 -9.83 -15.41 -17.08
N GLU A 148 -10.40 -15.07 -18.24
CA GLU A 148 -10.13 -15.79 -19.49
C GLU A 148 -8.70 -15.62 -19.98
N GLY A 149 -8.17 -14.39 -19.95
CA GLY A 149 -6.86 -14.02 -20.47
C GLY A 149 -5.81 -13.73 -19.39
N ARG A 150 -4.52 -13.86 -19.75
CA ARG A 150 -3.41 -13.46 -18.88
C ARG A 150 -3.37 -11.94 -18.67
N HIS A 151 -3.66 -11.18 -19.72
CA HIS A 151 -3.67 -9.71 -19.64
C HIS A 151 -4.78 -9.22 -18.70
N ASP A 152 -5.92 -9.91 -18.67
CA ASP A 152 -7.02 -9.71 -17.74
C ASP A 152 -6.57 -9.90 -16.30
N ALA A 153 -5.90 -11.02 -16.02
CA ALA A 153 -5.34 -11.30 -14.71
C ALA A 153 -4.38 -10.18 -14.27
N GLU A 154 -3.49 -9.76 -15.17
CA GLU A 154 -2.50 -8.71 -14.91
C GLU A 154 -3.16 -7.34 -14.66
N LEU A 155 -4.23 -6.99 -15.40
CA LEU A 155 -4.95 -5.75 -15.20
C LEU A 155 -5.77 -5.75 -13.91
N VAL A 156 -6.49 -6.85 -13.64
CA VAL A 156 -7.29 -7.03 -12.44
C VAL A 156 -6.40 -6.98 -11.20
N GLU A 157 -5.29 -7.72 -11.22
CA GLU A 157 -4.29 -7.71 -10.15
C GLU A 157 -3.74 -6.29 -9.93
N LYS A 158 -3.42 -5.56 -11.00
CA LYS A 158 -2.88 -4.20 -10.88
C LYS A 158 -3.82 -3.22 -10.17
N ILE A 159 -5.12 -3.32 -10.42
CA ILE A 159 -6.09 -2.31 -9.95
C ILE A 159 -6.84 -2.76 -8.69
N TRP A 160 -7.24 -4.02 -8.61
CA TRP A 160 -8.01 -4.57 -7.49
C TRP A 160 -7.21 -5.54 -6.61
N GLY A 161 -5.99 -5.94 -6.99
CA GLY A 161 -5.21 -6.93 -6.24
C GLY A 161 -5.01 -6.58 -4.76
N GLY A 162 -4.86 -5.29 -4.45
CA GLY A 162 -4.80 -4.82 -3.05
C GLY A 162 -6.06 -5.11 -2.25
N ASP A 163 -7.24 -4.86 -2.83
CA ASP A 163 -8.52 -5.13 -2.17
C ASP A 163 -8.81 -6.62 -2.10
N LEU A 164 -8.53 -7.35 -3.19
CA LEU A 164 -8.71 -8.79 -3.28
C LEU A 164 -7.89 -9.53 -2.22
N ARG A 165 -6.64 -9.11 -2.00
CA ARG A 165 -5.82 -9.64 -0.88
C ARG A 165 -6.37 -9.26 0.49
N HIS A 166 -6.97 -8.07 0.63
CA HIS A 166 -7.59 -7.66 1.88
C HIS A 166 -8.81 -8.52 2.23
N VAL A 167 -9.62 -8.89 1.24
CA VAL A 167 -10.76 -9.80 1.45
C VAL A 167 -10.37 -11.28 1.38
N GLY A 168 -9.17 -11.62 0.88
CA GLY A 168 -8.69 -13.00 0.78
C GLY A 168 -9.15 -13.73 -0.49
N VAL A 169 -9.61 -13.02 -1.52
CA VAL A 169 -10.01 -13.59 -2.83
C VAL A 169 -8.79 -13.67 -3.74
N VAL A 170 -8.65 -14.79 -4.46
CA VAL A 170 -7.58 -15.00 -5.45
C VAL A 170 -8.15 -14.96 -6.86
N VAL A 171 -7.36 -14.39 -7.78
CA VAL A 171 -7.65 -14.36 -9.21
C VAL A 171 -6.81 -15.41 -9.91
N GLU A 172 -7.44 -16.27 -10.68
CA GLU A 172 -6.80 -17.38 -11.41
C GLU A 172 -7.07 -17.29 -12.91
N TYR A 173 -6.11 -17.73 -13.71
CA TYR A 173 -6.21 -17.75 -15.17
C TYR A 173 -6.87 -19.05 -15.62
N LEU A 174 -7.92 -18.95 -16.43
CA LEU A 174 -8.75 -20.08 -16.85
C LEU A 174 -8.23 -20.80 -18.11
N GLY A 175 -7.58 -20.08 -19.03
CA GLY A 175 -7.07 -20.70 -20.28
C GLY A 175 -8.05 -20.69 -21.46
N GLY A 176 -9.32 -20.36 -21.22
CA GLY A 176 -10.38 -20.25 -22.23
C GLY A 176 -11.71 -20.86 -21.75
N ILE A 177 -12.84 -20.20 -22.04
CA ILE A 177 -14.15 -20.55 -21.43
C ILE A 177 -14.62 -22.01 -21.65
N ASP A 178 -14.05 -22.72 -22.62
CA ASP A 178 -14.40 -24.11 -22.95
C ASP A 178 -14.28 -25.06 -21.75
N ASP A 179 -13.30 -24.83 -20.87
CA ASP A 179 -13.04 -25.67 -19.70
C ASP A 179 -13.91 -25.30 -18.50
N LEU A 180 -14.72 -24.24 -18.60
CA LEU A 180 -15.45 -23.69 -17.46
C LEU A 180 -16.38 -24.71 -16.79
N VAL A 181 -17.06 -25.56 -17.56
CA VAL A 181 -17.96 -26.57 -17.01
C VAL A 181 -17.20 -27.59 -16.15
N ALA A 182 -16.03 -28.02 -16.61
CA ALA A 182 -15.17 -28.94 -15.88
C ALA A 182 -14.60 -28.27 -14.62
N ILE A 183 -14.13 -27.03 -14.74
CA ILE A 183 -13.60 -26.23 -13.62
C ILE A 183 -14.67 -26.02 -12.56
N VAL A 184 -15.91 -25.71 -12.93
CA VAL A 184 -17.02 -25.56 -11.97
C VAL A 184 -17.27 -26.87 -11.23
N ALA A 185 -17.26 -28.01 -11.93
CA ALA A 185 -17.47 -29.32 -11.34
C ALA A 185 -16.33 -29.74 -10.39
N GLU A 186 -15.07 -29.44 -10.75
CA GLU A 186 -13.89 -29.69 -9.90
C GLU A 186 -13.84 -28.73 -8.72
N PHE A 187 -14.14 -27.46 -8.97
CA PHE A 187 -14.18 -26.46 -7.93
C PHE A 187 -15.22 -26.86 -6.89
N GLN A 188 -16.44 -27.25 -7.25
CA GLN A 188 -17.56 -27.50 -6.33
C GLN A 188 -18.01 -26.23 -5.57
N PRO A 189 -18.51 -25.20 -6.27
CA PRO A 189 -18.96 -23.97 -5.64
C PRO A 189 -20.19 -24.20 -4.77
N GLU A 190 -20.23 -23.52 -3.64
CA GLU A 190 -21.30 -23.60 -2.63
C GLU A 190 -21.40 -22.26 -1.87
N PRO A 191 -22.46 -22.03 -1.08
CA PRO A 191 -22.50 -20.86 -0.19
C PRO A 191 -21.28 -20.82 0.74
N GLY A 192 -20.65 -19.66 0.85
CA GLY A 192 -19.36 -19.46 1.51
C GLY A 192 -18.15 -19.75 0.62
N ARG A 193 -18.33 -20.37 -0.55
CA ARG A 193 -17.27 -20.74 -1.50
C ARG A 193 -17.73 -20.51 -2.94
N ARG A 194 -17.78 -19.24 -3.31
CA ARG A 194 -18.35 -18.78 -4.59
C ARG A 194 -17.30 -18.67 -5.67
N LEU A 195 -17.76 -18.78 -6.92
CA LEU A 195 -16.92 -18.69 -8.10
C LEU A 195 -17.38 -17.52 -8.97
N GLY A 196 -16.52 -16.51 -9.11
CA GLY A 196 -16.66 -15.46 -10.11
C GLY A 196 -15.91 -15.83 -11.37
N VAL A 197 -16.43 -15.48 -12.55
CA VAL A 197 -15.77 -15.70 -13.83
C VAL A 197 -15.93 -14.45 -14.68
N LEU A 198 -14.81 -13.87 -15.12
CA LEU A 198 -14.76 -12.75 -16.04
C LEU A 198 -14.29 -13.25 -17.40
N VAL A 199 -15.15 -13.11 -18.41
CA VAL A 199 -14.87 -13.54 -19.78
C VAL A 199 -14.82 -12.36 -20.75
N ASP A 200 -14.05 -12.54 -21.82
CA ASP A 200 -13.94 -11.55 -22.87
C ASP A 200 -15.19 -11.61 -23.75
N HIS A 201 -15.58 -10.47 -24.31
CA HIS A 201 -16.56 -10.36 -25.40
C HIS A 201 -17.89 -11.14 -25.18
N LEU A 202 -18.46 -11.06 -23.98
CA LEU A 202 -19.73 -11.72 -23.64
C LEU A 202 -20.93 -11.00 -24.29
N VAL A 203 -21.24 -11.36 -25.53
CA VAL A 203 -22.34 -10.79 -26.32
C VAL A 203 -23.41 -11.84 -26.61
N SER A 204 -24.68 -11.43 -26.61
CA SER A 204 -25.82 -12.31 -26.90
C SER A 204 -25.61 -13.15 -28.16
N GLY A 205 -25.81 -14.47 -28.03
CA GLY A 205 -25.65 -15.43 -29.14
C GLY A 205 -24.22 -15.92 -29.35
N SER A 206 -23.26 -15.43 -28.58
CA SER A 206 -21.88 -15.93 -28.61
C SER A 206 -21.74 -17.32 -27.99
N LYS A 207 -20.58 -17.93 -28.19
CA LYS A 207 -20.24 -19.24 -27.60
C LYS A 207 -20.16 -19.14 -26.08
N GLU A 208 -19.63 -18.02 -25.60
CA GLU A 208 -19.44 -17.69 -24.19
C GLU A 208 -20.79 -17.61 -23.48
N THR A 209 -21.77 -16.95 -24.11
CA THR A 209 -23.15 -16.87 -23.59
C THR A 209 -23.79 -18.25 -23.46
N ARG A 210 -23.54 -19.16 -24.41
CA ARG A 210 -24.08 -20.54 -24.36
C ARG A 210 -23.47 -21.32 -23.19
N ILE A 211 -22.17 -21.21 -22.96
CA ILE A 211 -21.49 -21.90 -21.86
C ILE A 211 -21.95 -21.31 -20.52
N ALA A 212 -22.09 -19.99 -20.42
CA ALA A 212 -22.62 -19.35 -19.22
C ALA A 212 -24.03 -19.83 -18.88
N GLN A 213 -24.89 -19.98 -19.90
CA GLN A 213 -26.21 -20.58 -19.73
C GLN A 213 -26.10 -22.03 -19.26
N GLN A 214 -25.22 -22.86 -19.83
CA GLN A 214 -25.05 -24.25 -19.40
C GLN A 214 -24.69 -24.36 -17.91
N VAL A 215 -23.78 -23.52 -17.43
CA VAL A 215 -23.42 -23.48 -16.00
C VAL A 215 -24.62 -23.10 -15.13
N ALA A 216 -25.39 -22.10 -15.53
CA ALA A 216 -26.60 -21.68 -14.81
C ALA A 216 -27.67 -22.79 -14.76
N HIS A 217 -27.91 -23.48 -15.89
CA HIS A 217 -28.84 -24.61 -15.96
C HIS A 217 -28.35 -25.84 -15.19
N GLY A 218 -27.04 -25.93 -14.92
CA GLY A 218 -26.42 -26.98 -14.12
C GLY A 218 -26.68 -26.86 -12.60
N GLY A 219 -27.48 -25.86 -12.17
CA GLY A 219 -27.82 -25.66 -10.75
C GLY A 219 -26.82 -24.78 -9.99
N TYR A 220 -25.82 -24.22 -10.66
CA TYR A 220 -24.79 -23.38 -10.05
C TYR A 220 -25.08 -21.88 -10.10
N GLY A 221 -26.22 -21.45 -10.68
CA GLY A 221 -26.53 -20.03 -10.90
C GLY A 221 -26.54 -19.17 -9.62
N ASP A 222 -26.79 -19.79 -8.46
CA ASP A 222 -26.78 -19.08 -7.18
C ASP A 222 -25.38 -18.92 -6.58
N VAL A 223 -24.38 -19.70 -7.01
CA VAL A 223 -23.03 -19.77 -6.41
C VAL A 223 -21.88 -19.55 -7.41
N VAL A 224 -22.22 -19.45 -8.70
CA VAL A 224 -21.33 -19.08 -9.79
C VAL A 224 -21.90 -17.85 -10.50
N GLN A 225 -21.08 -16.81 -10.63
CA GLN A 225 -21.42 -15.64 -11.43
C GLN A 225 -20.45 -15.48 -12.58
N ILE A 226 -20.99 -15.43 -13.79
CA ILE A 226 -20.23 -15.21 -15.02
C ILE A 226 -20.59 -13.81 -15.52
N THR A 227 -19.61 -12.92 -15.55
CA THR A 227 -19.71 -11.61 -16.18
C THR A 227 -18.74 -11.54 -17.35
N GLY A 228 -18.91 -10.54 -18.20
CA GLY A 228 -17.95 -10.30 -19.27
C GLY A 228 -18.06 -8.90 -19.81
N HIS A 229 -16.99 -8.46 -20.45
CA HIS A 229 -16.93 -7.11 -21.01
C HIS A 229 -17.32 -7.09 -22.48
N ARG A 230 -17.83 -5.95 -22.94
CA ARG A 230 -18.23 -5.74 -24.35
C ARG A 230 -17.06 -5.71 -25.35
N PHE A 231 -15.84 -5.62 -24.85
CA PHE A 231 -14.65 -5.46 -25.67
C PHE A 231 -14.26 -6.75 -26.36
N ILE A 232 -13.61 -6.60 -27.52
CA ILE A 232 -13.02 -7.71 -28.25
C ILE A 232 -11.82 -8.28 -27.46
N ASP A 233 -11.09 -7.39 -26.77
CA ASP A 233 -9.92 -7.72 -25.96
C ASP A 233 -9.80 -6.71 -24.82
N ILE A 234 -9.27 -7.16 -23.68
CA ILE A 234 -9.06 -6.36 -22.48
C ILE A 234 -8.26 -5.08 -22.70
N TRP A 235 -7.42 -5.01 -23.75
CA TRP A 235 -6.72 -3.78 -24.11
C TRP A 235 -7.68 -2.60 -24.24
N GLN A 236 -8.87 -2.81 -24.82
CA GLN A 236 -9.86 -1.75 -25.01
C GLN A 236 -10.53 -1.28 -23.71
N ALA A 237 -10.38 -2.02 -22.60
CA ALA A 237 -10.83 -1.56 -21.30
C ALA A 237 -10.01 -0.35 -20.79
N ILE A 238 -8.79 -0.14 -21.31
CA ILE A 238 -8.00 1.05 -20.99
C ILE A 238 -8.54 2.24 -21.80
N LYS A 239 -8.77 3.37 -21.13
CA LYS A 239 -9.25 4.58 -21.80
C LYS A 239 -8.21 5.09 -22.81
N PRO A 240 -8.63 5.51 -24.02
CA PRO A 240 -7.73 6.03 -25.05
C PRO A 240 -6.76 7.11 -24.56
N GLU A 241 -7.24 8.05 -23.74
CA GLU A 241 -6.44 9.15 -23.22
C GLU A 241 -5.26 8.70 -22.32
N VAL A 242 -5.37 7.56 -21.65
CA VAL A 242 -4.33 7.01 -20.76
C VAL A 242 -3.10 6.59 -21.55
N ILE A 243 -3.31 6.06 -22.76
CA ILE A 243 -2.24 5.64 -23.67
C ILE A 243 -1.92 6.71 -24.73
N GLY A 244 -2.58 7.86 -24.69
CA GLY A 244 -2.30 9.01 -25.55
C GLY A 244 -2.87 8.90 -26.95
N ILE A 245 -3.95 8.14 -27.14
CA ILE A 245 -4.65 8.01 -28.43
C ILE A 245 -6.04 8.65 -28.34
N LYS A 246 -6.58 9.07 -29.49
CA LYS A 246 -7.92 9.70 -29.53
C LYS A 246 -9.06 8.69 -29.35
N ALA A 247 -8.88 7.50 -29.91
CA ALA A 247 -9.81 6.38 -29.84
C ALA A 247 -9.06 5.09 -30.19
N TRP A 248 -9.58 3.95 -29.74
CA TRP A 248 -9.06 2.66 -30.17
C TRP A 248 -9.26 2.47 -31.69
N PRO A 249 -8.24 1.97 -32.42
CA PRO A 249 -8.37 1.67 -33.83
C PRO A 249 -9.43 0.60 -34.07
N GLN A 250 -10.12 0.70 -35.21
CA GLN A 250 -11.04 -0.33 -35.67
C GLN A 250 -10.24 -1.42 -36.38
N VAL A 251 -10.24 -2.62 -35.82
CA VAL A 251 -9.56 -3.77 -36.40
C VAL A 251 -10.61 -4.66 -37.10
N PRO A 252 -10.41 -5.02 -38.38
CA PRO A 252 -11.29 -5.97 -39.07
C PRO A 252 -11.36 -7.32 -38.34
N ARG A 253 -12.52 -7.97 -38.38
CA ARG A 253 -12.76 -9.23 -37.63
C ARG A 253 -11.90 -10.42 -38.09
N ASP A 254 -11.41 -10.38 -39.32
CA ASP A 254 -10.54 -11.39 -39.93
C ASP A 254 -9.05 -11.19 -39.59
N VAL A 255 -8.72 -10.12 -38.86
CA VAL A 255 -7.36 -9.80 -38.43
C VAL A 255 -7.24 -10.06 -36.92
N ASP A 256 -6.13 -10.65 -36.50
CA ASP A 256 -5.80 -10.77 -35.07
C ASP A 256 -5.86 -9.38 -34.40
N PHE A 257 -6.69 -9.26 -33.37
CA PHE A 257 -7.01 -7.97 -32.78
C PHE A 257 -5.77 -7.25 -32.25
N LYS A 258 -4.85 -7.96 -31.58
CA LYS A 258 -3.63 -7.38 -31.00
C LYS A 258 -2.69 -6.90 -32.09
N LYS A 259 -2.41 -7.74 -33.09
CA LYS A 259 -1.55 -7.37 -34.22
C LYS A 259 -2.14 -6.23 -35.05
N GLY A 260 -3.43 -6.28 -35.34
CA GLY A 260 -4.13 -5.23 -36.08
C GLY A 260 -4.14 -3.89 -35.33
N THR A 261 -4.32 -3.94 -34.01
CA THR A 261 -4.25 -2.74 -33.15
C THR A 261 -2.86 -2.14 -33.17
N LEU A 262 -1.81 -2.95 -32.97
CA LEU A 262 -0.43 -2.47 -32.99
C LEU A 262 -0.02 -1.92 -34.36
N ALA A 263 -0.42 -2.58 -35.44
CA ALA A 263 -0.20 -2.10 -36.81
C ALA A 263 -0.86 -0.73 -37.03
N ALA A 264 -2.10 -0.55 -36.60
CA ALA A 264 -2.83 0.73 -36.71
C ALA A 264 -2.21 1.84 -35.85
N LEU A 265 -1.59 1.48 -34.73
CA LEU A 265 -0.85 2.42 -33.86
C LEU A 265 0.58 2.70 -34.32
N GLY A 266 1.05 2.05 -35.41
CA GLY A 266 2.42 2.19 -35.89
C GLY A 266 3.47 1.57 -34.95
N LEU A 267 3.07 0.59 -34.15
CA LEU A 267 3.94 -0.10 -33.19
C LEU A 267 4.45 -1.44 -33.78
N PRO A 268 5.58 -1.96 -33.26
CA PRO A 268 6.02 -3.32 -33.55
C PRO A 268 4.92 -4.34 -33.28
N HIS A 269 4.76 -5.34 -34.15
CA HIS A 269 3.63 -6.31 -34.12
C HIS A 269 3.96 -7.65 -34.80
N SER A 270 5.25 -7.97 -34.93
CA SER A 270 5.72 -9.12 -35.69
C SER A 270 5.52 -10.44 -34.95
N ASP A 271 5.74 -10.43 -33.62
CA ASP A 271 5.72 -11.62 -32.78
C ASP A 271 5.05 -11.38 -31.42
N GLN A 272 5.08 -12.41 -30.56
CA GLN A 272 4.52 -12.34 -29.21
C GLN A 272 5.31 -11.43 -28.28
N THR A 273 6.60 -11.22 -28.54
CA THR A 273 7.46 -10.32 -27.77
C THR A 273 7.01 -8.87 -27.96
N ASP A 274 6.71 -8.48 -29.19
CA ASP A 274 6.15 -7.18 -29.52
C ASP A 274 4.82 -6.93 -28.80
N ILE A 275 3.93 -7.93 -28.81
CA ILE A 275 2.64 -7.87 -28.11
C ILE A 275 2.84 -7.70 -26.60
N ALA A 276 3.74 -8.48 -25.99
CA ALA A 276 4.04 -8.39 -24.57
C ALA A 276 4.63 -7.03 -24.17
N HIS A 277 5.56 -6.49 -24.97
CA HIS A 277 6.13 -5.16 -24.73
C HIS A 277 5.09 -4.05 -24.83
N ALA A 278 4.21 -4.12 -25.84
CA ALA A 278 3.15 -3.16 -25.98
C ALA A 278 2.16 -3.22 -24.81
N TRP A 279 1.77 -4.43 -24.39
CA TRP A 279 0.92 -4.62 -23.22
C TRP A 279 1.55 -4.04 -21.96
N GLN A 280 2.81 -4.36 -21.66
CA GLN A 280 3.51 -3.83 -20.48
C GLN A 280 3.62 -2.29 -20.52
N SER A 281 3.83 -1.71 -21.70
CA SER A 281 3.84 -0.26 -21.89
C SER A 281 2.47 0.39 -21.61
N MET A 282 1.39 -0.21 -22.12
CA MET A 282 0.02 0.25 -21.86
C MET A 282 -0.35 0.09 -20.39
N LEU A 283 -0.16 -1.12 -19.84
CA LEU A 283 -0.43 -1.45 -18.45
C LEU A 283 0.33 -0.50 -17.53
N GLY A 284 1.60 -0.18 -17.83
CA GLY A 284 2.45 0.75 -17.07
C GLY A 284 1.83 2.14 -16.84
N ARG A 285 0.97 2.62 -17.75
CA ARG A 285 0.27 3.91 -17.66
C ARG A 285 -1.03 3.86 -16.87
N VAL A 286 -1.59 2.68 -16.65
CA VAL A 286 -2.78 2.50 -15.82
C VAL A 286 -2.39 2.59 -14.36
N HIS A 287 -3.04 3.46 -13.60
CA HIS A 287 -2.75 3.70 -12.19
C HIS A 287 -3.95 3.52 -11.27
N THR A 288 -5.16 3.75 -11.78
CA THR A 288 -6.41 3.62 -11.03
C THR A 288 -7.55 3.12 -11.90
N PHE A 289 -8.64 2.67 -11.29
CA PHE A 289 -9.89 2.32 -11.98
C PHE A 289 -10.41 3.45 -12.90
N ARG A 290 -10.07 4.71 -12.62
CA ARG A 290 -10.48 5.86 -13.45
C ARG A 290 -9.85 5.86 -14.84
N ASP A 291 -8.76 5.13 -15.01
CA ASP A 291 -8.06 4.95 -16.27
C ASP A 291 -8.74 3.88 -17.14
N LEU A 292 -9.77 3.21 -16.61
CA LEU A 292 -10.49 2.13 -17.26
C LEU A 292 -11.93 2.51 -17.61
N ASP A 293 -12.50 1.82 -18.58
CA ASP A 293 -13.89 1.97 -18.98
C ASP A 293 -14.84 1.67 -17.79
N PRO A 294 -15.83 2.55 -17.52
CA PRO A 294 -16.76 2.35 -16.41
C PRO A 294 -17.56 1.06 -16.46
N ASP A 295 -17.88 0.54 -17.65
CA ASP A 295 -18.62 -0.71 -17.79
C ASP A 295 -17.75 -1.90 -17.37
N PHE A 296 -16.46 -1.89 -17.72
CA PHE A 296 -15.52 -2.90 -17.24
C PHE A 296 -15.38 -2.88 -15.71
N ASN A 297 -15.20 -1.69 -15.13
CA ASN A 297 -15.13 -1.54 -13.67
C ASN A 297 -16.36 -2.14 -12.98
N ARG A 298 -17.56 -1.88 -13.53
CA ARG A 298 -18.82 -2.42 -13.00
C ARG A 298 -18.85 -3.94 -13.03
N GLU A 299 -18.38 -4.58 -14.10
CA GLU A 299 -18.37 -6.04 -14.19
C GLU A 299 -17.41 -6.68 -13.18
N VAL A 300 -16.25 -6.05 -12.94
CA VAL A 300 -15.30 -6.51 -11.90
C VAL A 300 -15.87 -6.30 -10.51
N GLU A 301 -16.46 -5.13 -10.22
CA GLU A 301 -17.09 -4.83 -8.93
C GLU A 301 -18.22 -5.81 -8.61
N LYS A 302 -19.10 -6.11 -9.59
CA LYS A 302 -20.15 -7.13 -9.44
C LYS A 302 -19.59 -8.48 -9.04
N LEU A 303 -18.48 -8.91 -9.66
CA LEU A 303 -17.84 -10.18 -9.31
C LEU A 303 -17.28 -10.16 -7.89
N ILE A 304 -16.61 -9.07 -7.51
CA ILE A 304 -16.05 -8.91 -6.16
C ILE A 304 -17.16 -8.96 -5.12
N ASP A 305 -18.23 -8.20 -5.31
CA ASP A 305 -19.40 -8.20 -4.42
C ASP A 305 -19.98 -9.61 -4.30
N PHE A 306 -20.15 -10.31 -5.43
CA PHE A 306 -20.68 -11.67 -5.44
C PHE A 306 -19.81 -12.66 -4.68
N VAL A 307 -18.50 -12.68 -4.90
CA VAL A 307 -17.63 -13.67 -4.26
C VAL A 307 -17.40 -13.40 -2.77
N THR A 308 -17.70 -12.19 -2.30
CA THR A 308 -17.54 -11.75 -0.91
C THR A 308 -18.85 -11.68 -0.12
N GLN A 309 -20.02 -11.77 -0.77
CA GLN A 309 -21.32 -11.51 -0.11
C GLN A 309 -21.65 -12.42 1.08
N ASP A 310 -21.12 -13.65 1.13
CA ASP A 310 -21.35 -14.57 2.25
C ASP A 310 -20.40 -14.30 3.44
N HIS A 311 -19.42 -13.41 3.26
CA HIS A 311 -18.35 -13.13 4.21
C HIS A 311 -18.38 -11.69 4.74
N LEU A 312 -19.45 -10.94 4.45
CA LEU A 312 -19.56 -9.51 4.81
C LEU A 312 -19.40 -9.27 6.32
N ASP A 313 -19.89 -10.20 7.15
CA ASP A 313 -19.78 -10.14 8.61
C ASP A 313 -18.34 -10.39 9.12
N GLU A 314 -17.49 -11.06 8.33
CA GLU A 314 -16.08 -11.34 8.66
C GLU A 314 -15.11 -10.29 8.08
N ILE A 315 -15.59 -9.51 7.11
CA ILE A 315 -14.83 -8.48 6.42
C ILE A 315 -14.92 -7.12 7.15
N GLY A 316 -15.96 -6.90 7.96
CA GLY A 316 -16.24 -5.68 8.74
C GLY A 316 -15.30 -5.36 9.90
#